data_AF-A0A6N6M6N6-F1
#
_entry.id   AF-A0A6N6M6N6-F1
#
_cell.length_a   1.000
_cell.length_b   1.000
_cell.length_c   1.000
_cell.angle_alpha   90.00
_cell.angle_beta   90.00
_cell.angle_gamma   90.00
#
_symmetry.space_group_name_H-M   'P 1'
#
loop_
_entity.id
_entity.type
_entity.pdbx_description
1 polymer ?
#
loop_
_entity_poly.entity_id
_entity_poly.type
_entity_poly.pdbx_seq_one_letter_code
_entity_poly.pdbx_strand_id
1 'polypeptide(L)'
;MKKYRLKIGTPCNESWEKMTGGELERFCSRCSKSVTDFTGMTDQQIIKMITDERSKNICGKLSNNQLNRVYRRPDNKLSSSAFSKVLPGLLLLGATNELNAQETKTTDQEVVQSVYNHLKESKTDTSKIESDKPSQDTSKYIIEGKIIDSETQEPVGFANIWVKDTDIRNSSDIDGQYKIMIPDSIITDQITIRLAFVGYAPKSITLQASDFPLTSALTIKMTAQVQLLGEVEIIEKKPWWKFWK
;
A
#
# COMPACT_ATOMS: atom_id res chain seq x y z
N MET A 1 -8.92 23.72 -9.99
CA MET A 1 -8.99 22.47 -9.22
C MET A 1 -8.70 22.78 -7.78
N LYS A 2 -9.70 22.61 -6.90
CA LYS A 2 -9.48 22.72 -5.45
C LYS A 2 -8.65 21.52 -4.96
N LYS A 3 -7.74 21.78 -4.02
CA LYS A 3 -6.85 20.79 -3.40
C LYS A 3 -7.07 20.81 -1.90
N TYR A 4 -7.29 19.64 -1.32
CA TYR A 4 -7.46 19.46 0.13
C TYR A 4 -6.37 18.53 0.66
N ARG A 5 -6.02 18.68 1.93
CA ARG A 5 -5.24 17.71 2.71
C ARG A 5 -5.95 17.48 4.04
N LEU A 6 -5.96 16.24 4.49
CA LEU A 6 -6.47 15.86 5.80
C LEU A 6 -5.31 15.67 6.77
N LYS A 7 -5.47 16.18 7.99
CA LYS A 7 -4.61 15.88 9.13
C LYS A 7 -5.50 15.60 10.35
N ILE A 8 -4.94 14.95 11.35
CA ILE A 8 -5.55 14.91 12.68
C ILE A 8 -4.89 16.01 13.53
N GLY A 9 -5.67 17.01 13.91
CA GLY A 9 -5.23 18.11 14.78
C GLY A 9 -5.26 17.70 16.25
N THR A 10 -6.41 17.19 16.72
CA THR A 10 -6.56 16.64 18.08
C THR A 10 -6.78 15.12 18.03
N PRO A 11 -5.77 14.28 18.35
CA PRO A 11 -5.92 12.83 18.37
C PRO A 11 -6.79 12.38 19.55
N CYS A 12 -7.60 11.35 19.32
CA CYS A 12 -8.47 10.73 20.32
C CYS A 12 -8.00 9.30 20.60
N ASN A 13 -7.54 9.05 21.82
CA ASN A 13 -6.96 7.74 22.23
C ASN A 13 -8.01 6.74 22.74
N GLU A 14 -9.29 6.88 22.37
CA GLU A 14 -10.34 5.90 22.71
C GLU A 14 -10.53 4.90 21.58
N SER A 15 -10.91 3.66 21.91
CA SER A 15 -11.16 2.62 20.89
C SER A 15 -12.52 2.83 20.22
N TRP A 16 -12.57 2.63 18.90
CA TRP A 16 -13.79 2.73 18.06
C TRP A 16 -14.87 1.73 18.49
N GLU A 17 -14.44 0.57 18.95
CA GLU A 17 -15.26 -0.54 19.42
C GLU A 17 -16.04 -0.18 20.70
N LYS A 18 -15.54 0.77 21.49
CA LYS A 18 -16.18 1.28 22.72
C LYS A 18 -17.12 2.47 22.47
N MET A 19 -17.17 2.99 21.25
CA MET A 19 -18.04 4.11 20.88
C MET A 19 -19.47 3.62 20.56
N THR A 20 -20.47 4.43 20.89
CA THR A 20 -21.89 4.08 20.68
C THR A 20 -22.41 4.65 19.36
N GLY A 21 -23.06 3.84 18.52
CA GLY A 21 -23.62 4.30 17.26
C GLY A 21 -23.71 3.21 16.20
N GLY A 22 -23.69 3.62 14.93
CA GLY A 22 -23.75 2.72 13.78
C GLY A 22 -22.38 2.26 13.29
N GLU A 23 -22.35 1.78 12.04
CA GLU A 23 -21.11 1.39 11.36
C GLU A 23 -20.37 2.60 10.76
N LEU A 24 -21.10 3.58 10.23
CA LEU A 24 -20.53 4.75 9.56
C LEU A 24 -20.19 5.91 10.51
N GLU A 25 -20.93 6.04 11.61
CA GLU A 25 -20.78 7.13 12.58
C GLU A 25 -21.03 6.61 14.00
N ARG A 26 -20.16 6.98 14.93
CA ARG A 26 -20.27 6.65 16.36
C ARG A 26 -19.96 7.86 17.23
N PHE A 27 -20.65 7.98 18.35
CA PHE A 27 -20.37 9.00 19.35
C PHE A 27 -19.24 8.53 20.28
N CYS A 28 -18.18 9.34 20.38
CA CYS A 28 -17.10 9.11 21.32
C CYS A 28 -17.33 9.88 22.62
N SER A 29 -17.48 9.17 23.73
CA SER A 29 -17.66 9.76 25.07
C SER A 29 -16.42 10.50 25.61
N ARG A 30 -15.22 10.24 25.07
CA ARG A 30 -13.97 10.92 25.52
C ARG A 30 -13.81 12.31 24.93
N CYS A 31 -14.02 12.47 23.64
CA CYS A 31 -13.92 13.77 22.97
C CYS A 31 -15.27 14.48 22.79
N SER A 32 -16.39 13.81 23.17
CA SER A 32 -17.76 14.29 23.04
C SER A 32 -18.14 14.72 21.62
N LYS A 33 -17.60 14.03 20.60
CA LYS A 33 -17.85 14.28 19.18
C LYS A 33 -18.40 13.02 18.50
N SER A 34 -19.25 13.21 17.51
CA SER A 34 -19.50 12.20 16.48
C SER A 34 -18.22 11.96 15.69
N VAL A 35 -17.85 10.70 15.53
CA VAL A 35 -16.70 10.22 14.78
C VAL A 35 -17.19 9.46 13.56
N THR A 36 -16.85 9.94 12.36
CA THR A 36 -17.21 9.29 11.09
C THR A 36 -16.11 8.33 10.64
N ASP A 37 -16.47 7.15 10.15
CA ASP A 37 -15.51 6.20 9.58
C ASP A 37 -15.20 6.52 8.11
N PHE A 38 -13.99 7.01 7.86
CA PHE A 38 -13.50 7.28 6.51
C PHE A 38 -12.76 6.08 5.89
N THR A 39 -12.40 5.05 6.66
CA THR A 39 -11.42 4.02 6.22
C THR A 39 -11.85 3.24 4.97
N GLY A 40 -13.15 3.09 4.72
CA GLY A 40 -13.69 2.49 3.50
C GLY A 40 -14.11 3.46 2.38
N MET A 41 -13.92 4.77 2.55
CA MET A 41 -14.42 5.78 1.59
C MET A 41 -13.44 6.05 0.44
N THR A 42 -14.01 6.22 -0.76
CA THR A 42 -13.28 6.74 -1.93
C THR A 42 -12.94 8.23 -1.78
N ASP A 43 -11.92 8.70 -2.51
CA ASP A 43 -11.55 10.12 -2.58
C ASP A 43 -12.74 11.05 -2.89
N GLN A 44 -13.68 10.62 -3.73
CA GLN A 44 -14.86 11.42 -4.07
C GLN A 44 -15.85 11.53 -2.89
N GLN A 45 -16.06 10.44 -2.15
CA GLN A 45 -16.89 10.43 -0.94
C GLN A 45 -16.24 11.28 0.17
N ILE A 46 -14.93 11.11 0.39
CA ILE A 46 -14.16 11.91 1.35
C ILE A 46 -14.27 13.40 1.01
N ILE A 47 -14.00 13.79 -0.26
CA ILE A 47 -14.14 15.17 -0.73
C ILE A 47 -15.57 15.70 -0.52
N LYS A 48 -16.61 14.87 -0.75
CA LYS A 48 -18.00 15.26 -0.53
C LYS A 48 -18.27 15.57 0.94
N MET A 49 -17.84 14.71 1.87
CA MET A 49 -18.02 14.91 3.31
C MET A 49 -17.29 16.16 3.83
N ILE A 50 -16.01 16.33 3.48
CA ILE A 50 -15.18 17.45 3.98
C ILE A 50 -15.47 18.80 3.29
N THR A 51 -16.41 18.84 2.34
CA THR A 51 -16.85 20.08 1.67
C THR A 51 -18.32 20.40 1.90
N ASP A 52 -19.02 19.64 2.75
CA ASP A 52 -20.32 20.03 3.29
C ASP A 52 -20.11 21.19 4.28
N GLU A 53 -20.95 22.23 4.24
CA GLU A 53 -20.75 23.41 5.10
C GLU A 53 -20.93 23.10 6.61
N ARG A 54 -21.54 21.95 6.93
CA ARG A 54 -21.67 21.39 8.28
C ARG A 54 -20.37 20.75 8.80
N SER A 55 -19.37 20.52 7.94
CA SER A 55 -18.16 19.74 8.24
C SER A 55 -17.10 20.47 9.11
N LYS A 56 -17.42 21.62 9.72
CA LYS A 56 -16.41 22.54 10.27
C LYS A 56 -15.52 21.98 11.39
N ASN A 57 -15.95 20.93 12.10
CA ASN A 57 -15.18 20.24 13.14
C ASN A 57 -15.46 18.72 13.12
N ILE A 58 -15.28 18.06 11.97
CA ILE A 58 -15.45 16.60 11.87
C ILE A 58 -14.39 15.87 12.72
N CYS A 59 -14.82 14.93 13.57
CA CYS A 59 -13.95 13.88 14.09
C CYS A 59 -14.01 12.67 13.16
N GLY A 60 -12.87 12.04 12.86
CA GLY A 60 -12.79 10.96 11.90
C GLY A 60 -11.95 9.78 12.37
N LYS A 61 -12.32 8.59 11.92
CA LYS A 61 -11.47 7.39 11.89
C LYS A 61 -10.88 7.29 10.48
N LEU A 62 -9.58 7.50 10.35
CA LEU A 62 -8.86 7.49 9.07
C LEU A 62 -7.74 6.45 9.09
N SER A 63 -7.42 5.91 7.92
CA SER A 63 -6.20 5.11 7.71
C SER A 63 -5.01 6.01 7.38
N ASN A 64 -3.78 5.58 7.68
CA ASN A 64 -2.56 6.36 7.40
C ASN A 64 -2.46 6.86 5.94
N ASN A 65 -2.84 6.03 4.97
CA ASN A 65 -2.87 6.38 3.55
C ASN A 65 -3.87 7.51 3.19
N GLN A 66 -4.80 7.88 4.07
CA GLN A 66 -5.74 9.00 3.88
C GLN A 66 -5.19 10.32 4.44
N LEU A 67 -4.17 10.28 5.29
CA LEU A 67 -3.61 11.46 5.95
C LEU A 67 -2.47 12.08 5.14
N ASN A 68 -2.27 13.38 5.31
CA ASN A 68 -1.20 14.21 4.71
C ASN A 68 -1.11 14.24 3.16
N ARG A 69 -1.87 13.42 2.43
CA ARG A 69 -1.93 13.40 0.96
C ARG A 69 -2.87 14.45 0.36
N VAL A 70 -2.74 14.67 -0.95
CA VAL A 70 -3.50 15.69 -1.69
C VAL A 70 -4.71 15.08 -2.39
N TYR A 71 -5.90 15.41 -1.88
CA TYR A 71 -7.18 15.15 -2.54
C TYR A 71 -7.44 16.19 -3.62
N ARG A 72 -7.81 15.74 -4.83
CA ARG A 72 -8.14 16.61 -5.97
C ARG A 72 -9.62 16.46 -6.30
N ARG A 73 -10.39 17.53 -6.15
CA ARG A 73 -11.74 17.58 -6.74
C ARG A 73 -11.55 17.88 -8.24
N PRO A 74 -12.00 17.02 -9.17
CA PRO A 74 -12.04 17.40 -10.58
C PRO A 74 -12.93 18.63 -10.72
N ASP A 75 -12.45 19.66 -11.40
CA ASP A 75 -13.32 20.79 -11.75
C ASP A 75 -14.30 20.27 -12.80
N ASN A 76 -15.57 20.13 -12.44
CA ASN A 76 -16.65 19.80 -13.37
C ASN A 76 -17.01 21.00 -14.26
N LYS A 77 -16.01 21.55 -14.96
CA LYS A 77 -16.21 22.44 -16.09
C LYS A 77 -16.63 21.57 -17.28
N LEU A 78 -17.94 21.35 -17.44
CA LEU A 78 -18.46 21.07 -18.77
C LEU A 78 -18.14 22.30 -19.63
N SER A 79 -17.16 22.16 -20.54
CA SER A 79 -16.69 23.22 -21.40
C SER A 79 -17.64 23.42 -22.60
N SER A 80 -18.87 23.87 -22.33
CA SER A 80 -19.89 24.13 -23.35
C SER A 80 -19.71 25.47 -24.07
N SER A 81 -18.48 25.79 -24.53
CA SER A 81 -18.22 26.91 -25.43
C SER A 81 -16.85 26.78 -26.12
N ALA A 82 -16.80 25.93 -27.16
CA ALA A 82 -15.65 25.82 -28.06
C ALA A 82 -16.06 25.70 -29.54
N PHE A 83 -17.27 26.17 -29.89
CA PHE A 83 -17.84 26.09 -31.24
C PHE A 83 -18.31 27.44 -31.82
N SER A 84 -17.83 28.55 -31.26
CA SER A 84 -18.08 29.89 -31.80
C SER A 84 -16.84 30.78 -31.73
N LYS A 85 -15.97 30.67 -32.76
CA LYS A 85 -15.05 31.72 -33.30
C LYS A 85 -14.03 31.17 -34.32
N VAL A 86 -14.53 30.68 -35.46
CA VAL A 86 -13.80 30.59 -36.75
C VAL A 86 -14.93 30.71 -37.79
N LEU A 87 -15.00 31.70 -38.69
CA LEU A 87 -14.08 32.29 -39.68
C LEU A 87 -14.50 33.79 -39.89
N PRO A 88 -13.88 34.65 -40.73
CA PRO A 88 -12.74 34.39 -41.60
C PRO A 88 -11.57 35.40 -41.54
N GLY A 89 -10.37 34.91 -41.84
CA GLY A 89 -9.19 35.72 -42.18
C GLY A 89 -8.50 35.07 -43.37
N LEU A 90 -8.87 35.49 -44.58
CA LEU A 90 -8.24 35.03 -45.83
C LEU A 90 -6.93 35.80 -46.08
N LEU A 91 -6.05 35.20 -46.89
CA LEU A 91 -4.88 35.82 -47.56
C LEU A 91 -3.69 36.21 -46.66
N LEU A 92 -2.59 35.45 -46.77
CA LEU A 92 -1.50 35.81 -47.69
C LEU A 92 -0.66 34.58 -48.06
N LEU A 93 -0.11 34.59 -49.28
CA LEU A 93 0.58 33.47 -49.93
C LEU A 93 2.11 33.54 -49.73
N GLY A 94 2.73 32.36 -49.78
CA GLY A 94 4.12 32.16 -50.17
C GLY A 94 5.04 31.64 -49.05
N ALA A 95 6.06 30.83 -49.34
CA ALA A 95 6.43 30.06 -50.53
C ALA A 95 7.73 29.31 -50.13
N THR A 96 7.89 28.03 -50.53
CA THR A 96 9.15 27.25 -50.43
C THR A 96 9.63 26.94 -48.98
N ASN A 97 10.44 25.92 -48.69
CA ASN A 97 11.01 24.81 -49.46
C ASN A 97 10.93 23.51 -48.63
N GLU A 98 11.03 22.36 -49.29
CA GLU A 98 11.34 21.10 -48.60
C GLU A 98 12.72 21.18 -47.95
N LEU A 99 12.84 20.79 -46.68
CA LEU A 99 14.12 20.55 -46.03
C LEU A 99 14.12 19.16 -45.39
N ASN A 100 14.61 18.21 -46.18
CA ASN A 100 14.90 16.85 -45.79
C ASN A 100 16.13 16.85 -44.87
N ALA A 101 15.92 16.73 -43.55
CA ALA A 101 17.00 16.69 -42.56
C ALA A 101 17.50 15.25 -42.39
N GLN A 102 18.74 15.01 -42.81
CA GLN A 102 19.32 13.67 -43.00
C GLN A 102 19.50 12.89 -41.70
N GLU A 103 19.27 11.57 -41.77
CA GLU A 103 19.77 10.61 -40.79
C GLU A 103 21.30 10.57 -40.83
N THR A 104 21.97 10.77 -39.69
CA THR A 104 23.41 10.54 -39.57
C THR A 104 23.67 9.19 -38.91
N LYS A 105 24.05 8.19 -39.71
CA LYS A 105 24.63 6.93 -39.23
C LYS A 105 26.14 7.04 -39.10
N THR A 106 26.69 6.62 -37.97
CA THR A 106 28.00 5.93 -37.85
C THR A 106 27.92 5.21 -36.47
N THR A 107 27.97 3.88 -36.33
CA THR A 107 29.06 2.94 -36.69
C THR A 107 30.34 3.34 -35.93
N ASP A 108 31.00 2.56 -35.07
CA ASP A 108 30.80 1.21 -34.51
C ASP A 108 31.70 1.09 -33.22
N GLN A 109 31.88 0.00 -32.45
CA GLN A 109 31.58 -1.44 -32.54
C GLN A 109 31.52 -2.11 -31.12
N GLU A 110 30.97 -3.33 -31.03
CA GLU A 110 31.49 -4.59 -30.42
C GLU A 110 32.68 -4.56 -29.38
N VAL A 111 32.88 -5.49 -28.40
CA VAL A 111 32.30 -6.83 -28.12
C VAL A 111 32.66 -7.36 -26.68
N VAL A 112 31.72 -8.08 -26.03
CA VAL A 112 31.90 -9.31 -25.18
C VAL A 112 32.78 -9.34 -23.89
N GLN A 113 32.08 -9.42 -22.74
CA GLN A 113 32.07 -10.54 -21.75
C GLN A 113 33.25 -10.88 -20.79
N SER A 114 32.85 -11.54 -19.69
CA SER A 114 33.59 -12.28 -18.64
C SER A 114 34.07 -11.43 -17.46
N VAL A 115 33.59 -11.62 -16.21
CA VAL A 115 33.58 -12.82 -15.33
C VAL A 115 34.98 -13.26 -14.93
N TYR A 116 35.35 -12.94 -13.68
CA TYR A 116 35.95 -13.96 -12.81
C TYR A 116 35.59 -13.73 -11.33
N ASN A 117 35.32 -14.84 -10.64
CA ASN A 117 35.11 -14.87 -9.20
C ASN A 117 36.45 -14.74 -8.46
N HIS A 118 36.46 -14.06 -7.32
CA HIS A 118 37.43 -14.38 -6.27
C HIS A 118 36.77 -14.55 -4.91
N LEU A 119 36.50 -15.82 -4.59
CA LEU A 119 36.26 -16.29 -3.24
C LEU A 119 37.59 -16.27 -2.47
N LYS A 120 37.61 -15.81 -1.22
CA LYS A 120 37.67 -16.73 -0.07
C LYS A 120 37.85 -16.04 1.29
N GLU A 121 37.18 -16.65 2.26
CA GLU A 121 37.62 -16.90 3.65
C GLU A 121 38.07 -15.72 4.53
N SER A 122 37.25 -15.44 5.55
CA SER A 122 37.77 -15.37 6.91
C SER A 122 36.95 -16.29 7.82
N LYS A 123 37.64 -17.07 8.66
CA LYS A 123 37.06 -17.94 9.69
C LYS A 123 37.53 -17.43 11.04
N THR A 124 36.59 -17.13 11.94
CA THR A 124 36.61 -17.31 13.41
C THR A 124 35.33 -16.65 13.97
N ASP A 125 34.73 -17.08 15.09
CA ASP A 125 35.17 -18.13 16.01
C ASP A 125 34.03 -18.99 16.54
N THR A 126 34.38 -20.14 17.11
CA THR A 126 33.43 -21.13 17.63
C THR A 126 32.99 -20.78 19.04
N SER A 127 31.67 -20.70 19.29
CA SER A 127 31.13 -20.97 20.62
C SER A 127 30.06 -22.04 20.53
N LYS A 128 30.23 -23.08 21.35
CA LYS A 128 29.35 -24.24 21.41
C LYS A 128 28.06 -23.86 22.15
N ILE A 129 26.91 -24.24 21.60
CA ILE A 129 25.71 -24.51 22.39
C ILE A 129 25.30 -25.95 22.08
N GLU A 130 24.84 -26.64 23.11
CA GLU A 130 24.80 -28.10 23.18
C GLU A 130 23.69 -28.73 22.35
N SER A 131 23.90 -29.99 21.99
CA SER A 131 23.03 -30.77 21.12
C SER A 131 21.90 -31.42 21.91
N ASP A 132 20.71 -30.82 21.89
CA ASP A 132 19.49 -31.57 22.18
C ASP A 132 19.15 -32.54 21.03
N LYS A 133 18.39 -33.59 21.37
CA LYS A 133 18.10 -34.79 20.55
C LYS A 133 17.80 -34.51 19.06
N PRO A 134 18.10 -35.47 18.16
CA PRO A 134 17.60 -35.42 16.79
C PRO A 134 16.07 -35.46 16.80
N SER A 135 15.43 -34.33 16.52
CA SER A 135 14.03 -34.32 16.10
C SER A 135 13.92 -35.12 14.82
N GLN A 136 13.04 -36.12 14.79
CA GLN A 136 12.69 -36.76 13.52
C GLN A 136 12.05 -35.69 12.64
N ASP A 137 12.78 -35.27 11.60
CA ASP A 137 12.33 -34.22 10.70
C ASP A 137 11.19 -34.77 9.84
N THR A 138 9.96 -34.42 10.24
CA THR A 138 8.71 -34.80 9.57
C THR A 138 8.30 -33.77 8.52
N SER A 139 9.13 -32.74 8.29
CA SER A 139 8.89 -31.70 7.29
C SER A 139 8.94 -32.27 5.88
N LYS A 140 7.86 -32.13 5.11
CA LYS A 140 7.77 -32.69 3.75
C LYS A 140 7.53 -31.63 2.68
N TYR A 141 6.68 -30.65 2.97
CA TYR A 141 6.32 -29.59 2.04
C TYR A 141 6.96 -28.27 2.45
N ILE A 142 7.32 -27.47 1.45
CA ILE A 142 7.86 -26.12 1.60
C ILE A 142 6.85 -25.15 1.01
N ILE A 143 6.54 -24.10 1.77
CA ILE A 143 5.80 -22.94 1.28
C ILE A 143 6.74 -21.75 1.35
N GLU A 144 7.07 -21.19 0.20
CA GLU A 144 7.95 -20.03 0.08
C GLU A 144 7.31 -18.95 -0.80
N GLY A 145 7.75 -17.70 -0.62
CA GLY A 145 7.15 -16.56 -1.27
C GLY A 145 7.66 -15.23 -0.73
N LYS A 146 6.92 -14.15 -1.04
CA LYS A 146 7.25 -12.78 -0.62
C LYS A 146 6.01 -12.07 -0.07
N ILE A 147 6.18 -11.35 1.02
CA ILE A 147 5.15 -10.50 1.62
C ILE A 147 5.44 -9.06 1.21
N ILE A 148 4.43 -8.38 0.67
CA ILE A 148 4.51 -6.98 0.22
C ILE A 148 3.32 -6.17 0.72
N ASP A 149 3.51 -4.85 0.84
CA ASP A 149 2.43 -3.91 1.08
C ASP A 149 1.50 -3.86 -0.15
N SER A 150 0.18 -3.89 0.08
CA SER A 150 -0.82 -3.95 -0.98
C SER A 150 -0.89 -2.69 -1.83
N GLU A 151 -0.42 -1.55 -1.33
CA GLU A 151 -0.44 -0.23 -1.98
C GLU A 151 0.93 0.13 -2.56
N THR A 152 1.99 0.11 -1.75
CA THR A 152 3.34 0.54 -2.21
C THR A 152 4.08 -0.53 -3.00
N GLN A 153 3.67 -1.81 -2.89
CA GLN A 153 4.40 -3.00 -3.37
C GLN A 153 5.79 -3.19 -2.73
N GLU A 154 6.13 -2.41 -1.69
CA GLU A 154 7.38 -2.58 -0.96
C GLU A 154 7.36 -3.86 -0.09
N PRO A 155 8.52 -4.46 0.22
CA PRO A 155 8.57 -5.64 1.06
C PRO A 155 8.11 -5.38 2.50
N VAL A 156 7.37 -6.33 3.08
CA VAL A 156 7.04 -6.32 4.52
C VAL A 156 7.93 -7.33 5.21
N GLY A 157 9.06 -6.84 5.73
CA GLY A 157 10.00 -7.67 6.48
C GLY A 157 9.58 -7.93 7.93
N PHE A 158 10.07 -9.04 8.49
CA PHE A 158 9.78 -9.48 9.87
C PHE A 158 8.28 -9.70 10.19
N ALA A 159 7.45 -9.93 9.17
CA ALA A 159 6.05 -10.30 9.37
C ALA A 159 5.98 -11.73 9.92
N ASN A 160 5.18 -11.94 10.97
CA ASN A 160 5.00 -13.25 11.60
C ASN A 160 4.07 -14.11 10.74
N ILE A 161 4.43 -15.38 10.54
CA ILE A 161 3.74 -16.35 9.70
C ILE A 161 3.56 -17.63 10.51
N TRP A 162 2.35 -18.18 10.56
CA TRP A 162 2.10 -19.43 11.28
C TRP A 162 1.00 -20.27 10.68
N VAL A 163 1.08 -21.59 10.85
CA VAL A 163 -0.02 -22.49 10.53
C VAL A 163 -0.96 -22.51 11.72
N LYS A 164 -2.23 -22.19 11.47
CA LYS A 164 -3.30 -22.14 12.46
C LYS A 164 -3.39 -23.48 13.22
N ASP A 165 -3.62 -23.40 14.52
CA ASP A 165 -3.79 -24.55 15.43
C ASP A 165 -2.56 -25.49 15.53
N THR A 166 -1.36 -24.95 15.23
CA THR A 166 -0.07 -25.64 15.40
C THR A 166 0.99 -24.71 15.99
N ASP A 167 2.15 -25.28 16.35
CA ASP A 167 3.34 -24.51 16.74
C ASP A 167 4.30 -24.17 15.60
N ILE A 168 3.93 -24.47 14.35
CA ILE A 168 4.75 -24.18 13.17
C ILE A 168 4.67 -22.68 12.85
N ARG A 169 5.78 -21.99 13.06
CA ARG A 169 5.93 -20.54 12.95
C ARG A 169 7.23 -20.18 12.23
N ASN A 170 7.21 -19.12 11.43
CA ASN A 170 8.41 -18.45 10.93
C ASN A 170 8.11 -16.95 10.70
N SER A 171 9.08 -16.19 10.19
CA SER A 171 8.88 -14.80 9.77
C SER A 171 9.45 -14.54 8.37
N SER A 172 9.06 -13.42 7.75
CA SER A 172 9.78 -12.91 6.58
C SER A 172 11.16 -12.31 6.96
N ASP A 173 12.11 -12.35 6.02
CA ASP A 173 13.37 -11.62 6.08
C ASP A 173 13.17 -10.12 5.80
N ILE A 174 14.26 -9.34 5.74
CA ILE A 174 14.21 -7.90 5.47
C ILE A 174 13.67 -7.56 4.06
N ASP A 175 13.87 -8.47 3.09
CA ASP A 175 13.36 -8.38 1.72
C ASP A 175 11.94 -8.94 1.59
N GLY A 176 11.26 -9.19 2.71
CA GLY A 176 9.90 -9.72 2.76
C GLY A 176 9.77 -11.18 2.30
N GLN A 177 10.87 -11.86 1.99
CA GLN A 177 10.86 -13.26 1.56
C GLN A 177 10.62 -14.16 2.76
N TYR A 178 9.92 -15.26 2.57
CA TYR A 178 9.66 -16.23 3.62
C TYR A 178 9.72 -17.66 3.12
N LYS A 179 9.96 -18.58 4.05
CA LYS A 179 9.95 -20.02 3.83
C LYS A 179 9.45 -20.72 5.09
N ILE A 180 8.38 -21.49 5.00
CA ILE A 180 7.82 -22.26 6.12
C ILE A 180 7.70 -23.73 5.71
N MET A 181 8.11 -24.62 6.61
CA MET A 181 8.15 -26.06 6.38
C MET A 181 6.95 -26.72 7.05
N ILE A 182 6.29 -27.61 6.31
CA ILE A 182 4.99 -28.18 6.64
C ILE A 182 5.10 -29.72 6.61
N PRO A 183 4.89 -30.40 7.75
CA PRO A 183 4.70 -31.85 7.78
C PRO A 183 3.45 -32.28 7.01
N ASP A 184 3.47 -33.44 6.36
CA ASP A 184 2.27 -33.97 5.71
C ASP A 184 1.19 -34.41 6.70
N SER A 185 1.59 -34.86 7.88
CA SER A 185 0.71 -35.27 8.99
C SER A 185 -0.31 -34.22 9.44
N ILE A 186 -0.11 -32.93 9.14
CA ILE A 186 -1.05 -31.84 9.46
C ILE A 186 -1.90 -31.38 8.26
N ILE A 187 -1.65 -31.91 7.06
CA ILE A 187 -2.43 -31.62 5.85
C ILE A 187 -3.46 -32.74 5.70
N THR A 188 -4.64 -32.57 6.33
CA THR A 188 -5.77 -33.49 6.19
C THR A 188 -6.59 -33.13 4.94
N ASP A 189 -7.48 -32.14 5.06
CA ASP A 189 -8.26 -31.59 3.94
C ASP A 189 -7.69 -30.25 3.49
N GLN A 190 -7.36 -29.38 4.45
CA GLN A 190 -6.85 -28.03 4.22
C GLN A 190 -6.04 -27.53 5.42
N ILE A 191 -5.13 -26.59 5.19
CA ILE A 191 -4.44 -25.83 6.24
C ILE A 191 -4.73 -24.34 6.11
N THR A 192 -4.70 -23.60 7.22
CA THR A 192 -4.80 -22.13 7.21
C THR A 192 -3.49 -21.51 7.65
N ILE A 193 -2.85 -20.73 6.78
CA ILE A 193 -1.71 -19.88 7.10
C ILE A 193 -2.24 -18.53 7.57
N ARG A 194 -1.71 -18.05 8.69
CA ARG A 194 -1.99 -16.72 9.25
C ARG A 194 -0.76 -15.86 9.22
N LEU A 195 -0.96 -14.57 8.98
CA LEU A 195 0.09 -13.56 8.94
C LEU A 195 -0.29 -12.34 9.74
N ALA A 196 0.65 -11.78 10.49
CA ALA A 196 0.49 -10.52 11.20
C ALA A 196 1.82 -9.75 11.31
N PHE A 197 1.73 -8.44 11.13
CA PHE A 197 2.81 -7.49 11.34
C PHE A 197 2.25 -6.21 11.95
N VAL A 198 3.05 -5.49 12.72
CA VAL A 198 2.60 -4.28 13.43
C VAL A 198 2.22 -3.20 12.41
N GLY A 199 1.03 -2.61 12.57
CA GLY A 199 0.50 -1.61 11.65
C GLY A 199 -0.15 -2.17 10.39
N TYR A 200 -0.38 -3.48 10.29
CA TYR A 200 -1.07 -4.13 9.17
C TYR A 200 -2.29 -4.94 9.62
N ALA A 201 -3.28 -5.06 8.74
CA ALA A 201 -4.42 -5.96 8.91
C ALA A 201 -3.94 -7.42 8.94
N PRO A 202 -4.34 -8.25 9.93
CA PRO A 202 -4.03 -9.67 9.92
C PRO A 202 -4.60 -10.36 8.67
N LYS A 203 -3.80 -11.22 8.03
CA LYS A 203 -4.18 -11.96 6.82
C LYS A 203 -4.32 -13.44 7.14
N SER A 204 -5.28 -14.11 6.53
CA SER A 204 -5.40 -15.57 6.52
C SER A 204 -5.50 -16.06 5.08
N ILE A 205 -4.88 -17.20 4.79
CA ILE A 205 -4.90 -17.90 3.50
C ILE A 205 -5.18 -19.37 3.80
N THR A 206 -6.12 -19.96 3.09
CA THR A 206 -6.41 -21.40 3.18
C THR A 206 -5.85 -22.09 1.94
N LEU A 207 -5.14 -23.20 2.15
CA LEU A 207 -4.63 -24.07 1.09
C LEU A 207 -5.24 -25.45 1.27
N GLN A 208 -5.72 -26.06 0.18
CA GLN A 208 -6.27 -27.41 0.16
C GLN A 208 -5.14 -28.44 0.06
N ALA A 209 -5.38 -29.68 0.48
CA ALA A 209 -4.44 -30.78 0.31
C ALA A 209 -4.04 -31.00 -1.16
N SER A 210 -4.95 -30.71 -2.10
CA SER A 210 -4.70 -30.74 -3.56
C SER A 210 -3.70 -29.69 -4.06
N ASP A 211 -3.43 -28.64 -3.27
CA ASP A 211 -2.50 -27.58 -3.67
C ASP A 211 -1.03 -27.97 -3.41
N PHE A 212 -0.78 -29.11 -2.76
CA PHE A 212 0.54 -29.57 -2.36
C PHE A 212 1.12 -30.65 -3.29
N PRO A 213 2.40 -30.56 -3.69
CA PRO A 213 3.33 -29.46 -3.44
C PRO A 213 2.98 -28.20 -4.28
N LEU A 214 3.15 -27.02 -3.69
CA LEU A 214 2.94 -25.76 -4.41
C LEU A 214 3.94 -25.65 -5.57
N THR A 215 3.42 -25.39 -6.77
CA THR A 215 4.21 -25.28 -8.00
C THR A 215 4.81 -23.89 -8.24
N SER A 216 4.45 -22.90 -7.42
CA SER A 216 4.91 -21.51 -7.55
C SER A 216 4.97 -20.79 -6.20
N ALA A 217 5.81 -19.76 -6.13
CA ALA A 217 6.03 -18.97 -4.92
C ALA A 217 4.79 -18.11 -4.57
N LEU A 218 4.31 -18.23 -3.33
CA LEU A 218 3.08 -17.59 -2.88
C LEU A 218 3.34 -16.13 -2.47
N THR A 219 3.04 -15.18 -3.36
CA THR A 219 3.15 -13.75 -3.03
C THR A 219 1.92 -13.27 -2.25
N ILE A 220 2.14 -12.69 -1.07
CA ILE A 220 1.09 -12.28 -0.15
C ILE A 220 1.07 -10.76 -0.02
N LYS A 221 -0.08 -10.14 -0.27
CA LYS A 221 -0.29 -8.70 -0.07
C LYS A 221 -0.93 -8.43 1.29
N MET A 222 -0.25 -7.66 2.13
CA MET A 222 -0.78 -7.16 3.41
C MET A 222 -1.22 -5.70 3.26
N THR A 223 -2.31 -5.31 3.91
CA THR A 223 -2.82 -3.94 3.85
C THR A 223 -2.51 -3.21 5.15
N ALA A 224 -1.81 -2.08 5.07
CA ALA A 224 -1.49 -1.25 6.22
C ALA A 224 -2.78 -0.80 6.94
N GLN A 225 -2.90 -1.14 8.22
CA GLN A 225 -4.01 -0.80 9.11
C GLN A 225 -3.47 -0.05 10.33
N VAL A 226 -3.08 1.20 10.10
CA VAL A 226 -2.93 2.19 11.17
C VAL A 226 -4.17 3.06 11.13
N GLN A 227 -5.09 2.81 12.07
CA GLN A 227 -6.30 3.61 12.24
C GLN A 227 -6.00 4.73 13.23
N LEU A 228 -6.12 5.98 12.78
CA LEU A 228 -5.97 7.15 13.63
C LEU A 228 -7.33 7.83 13.79
N LEU A 229 -7.63 8.16 15.04
CA LEU A 229 -8.87 8.78 15.47
C LEU A 229 -8.59 10.22 15.90
N GLY A 230 -9.42 11.18 15.46
CA GLY A 230 -9.30 12.56 15.94
C GLY A 230 -9.95 13.59 15.04
N GLU A 231 -9.84 14.86 15.44
CA GLU A 231 -10.38 16.00 14.71
C GLU A 231 -9.64 16.25 13.40
N VAL A 232 -10.39 16.32 12.31
CA VAL A 232 -9.86 16.41 10.95
C VAL A 232 -9.64 17.87 10.55
N GLU A 233 -8.38 18.29 10.48
CA GLU A 233 -8.02 19.58 9.89
C GLU A 233 -8.04 19.49 8.36
N ILE A 234 -8.82 20.35 7.72
CA ILE A 234 -8.96 20.43 6.26
C ILE A 234 -8.18 21.63 5.74
N ILE A 235 -7.01 21.37 5.14
CA ILE A 235 -6.17 22.44 4.57
C ILE A 235 -6.57 22.70 3.11
N GLU A 236 -7.43 23.71 2.86
CA GLU A 236 -7.70 24.24 1.51
C GLU A 236 -6.61 25.25 1.11
N LYS A 237 -5.81 24.92 0.06
CA LYS A 237 -4.88 25.91 -0.51
C LYS A 237 -5.63 26.96 -1.33
N LYS A 238 -5.90 28.12 -0.73
CA LYS A 238 -6.34 29.32 -1.46
C LYS A 238 -5.19 29.89 -2.30
N PRO A 239 -5.45 30.41 -3.51
CA PRO A 239 -4.43 31.09 -4.31
C PRO A 239 -4.05 32.45 -3.71
N TRP A 240 -2.79 32.87 -3.93
CA TRP A 240 -2.15 34.01 -3.24
C TRP A 240 -2.89 35.35 -3.39
N TRP A 241 -3.59 35.57 -4.51
CA TRP A 241 -4.35 36.80 -4.75
C TRP A 241 -5.65 36.91 -3.94
N LYS A 242 -6.09 35.84 -3.23
CA LYS A 242 -7.30 35.87 -2.39
C LYS A 242 -7.06 36.28 -0.93
N PHE A 243 -5.82 36.59 -0.55
CA PHE A 243 -5.45 37.03 0.80
C PHE A 243 -5.44 38.56 0.97
N TRP A 244 -5.53 39.31 -0.13
CA TRP A 244 -5.60 40.77 -0.13
C TRP A 244 -7.05 41.19 -0.41
N LYS A 245 -7.85 41.33 0.64
CA LYS A 245 -9.22 41.86 0.57
C LYS A 245 -9.71 42.37 1.92
#